data_AF-M0DD26-F1
#
_entry.id   AF-M0DD26-F1
#
_cell.length_a   1.000
_cell.length_b   1.000
_cell.length_c   1.000
_cell.angle_alpha   90.00
_cell.angle_beta   90.00
_cell.angle_gamma   90.00
#
_symmetry.space_group_name_H-M   'P 1'
#
loop_
_entity.id
_entity.type
_entity.pdbx_description
1 polymer ?
#
loop_
_entity_poly.entity_id
_entity_poly.type
_entity_poly.pdbx_seq_one_letter_code
_entity_poly.pdbx_strand_id
1 'polypeptide(L)'
;MSPSLAVLAAVDVGFARPRQAAVTLVTFAVVATLVAGGAALAYRWYFRTEIPEGVTGLIGVSVVALYLNTTSLGSVAVGDNPALLAPESVFFNLVSLGVAAVMAPVGRYAGDRLAVDVFALSGAKQLEGELSGVVRAVGRFTAVTIPPADEIGDMDTYDPVSPEKKAELAETTLLFPRKLSAADLRERLVTRIKDEYGVGYVDLDLDADGTVEYFAVGSRAAGLGPTLAPGSAAVAVAADPPNNATVGDTVQLWRDDPEPKRVATGELRGVAGDAVTVALDESDAERLTEEGDYRLVTLPAEPQADREFASLLRTADETMASVAVGAGSDLDGSTVGEVGAVVAAVRPAEGPVQPIPPRAYAFGAGDLVYLVGRPDAIRRFEAAAASPPDAEGADGGIETASAAARDAELDGIDEGTDFDAEVDRDEETDSDGTQRS
;
A
#
# COMPACT_ATOMS: atom_id res chain seq x y z
N MET A 1 8.86 -2.18 60.15
CA MET A 1 9.25 -3.28 59.24
C MET A 1 10.22 -2.69 58.23
N SER A 2 11.51 -2.91 58.44
CA SER A 2 12.56 -2.45 57.54
C SER A 2 12.67 -3.43 56.37
N PRO A 3 12.76 -2.98 55.11
CA PRO A 3 12.98 -3.89 54.01
C PRO A 3 14.42 -4.38 54.06
N SER A 4 14.59 -5.69 54.23
CA SER A 4 15.88 -6.37 54.08
C SER A 4 16.27 -6.34 52.61
N LEU A 5 17.09 -5.36 52.21
CA LEU A 5 17.82 -5.39 50.95
C LEU A 5 18.84 -6.53 51.03
N ALA A 6 18.55 -7.63 50.34
CA ALA A 6 19.48 -8.73 50.14
C ALA A 6 20.66 -8.19 49.32
N VAL A 7 21.80 -8.00 49.99
CA VAL A 7 23.09 -7.76 49.34
C VAL A 7 23.41 -9.01 48.53
N LEU A 8 23.34 -8.91 47.19
CA LEU A 8 23.91 -9.93 46.31
C LEU A 8 25.40 -10.00 46.58
N ALA A 9 25.85 -11.12 47.13
CA ALA A 9 27.26 -11.36 47.39
C ALA A 9 28.05 -11.26 46.08
N ALA A 10 29.10 -10.44 46.07
CA ALA A 10 30.04 -10.36 44.96
C ALA A 10 30.72 -11.73 44.78
N VAL A 11 30.33 -12.44 43.73
CA VAL A 11 30.97 -13.72 43.39
C VAL A 11 32.16 -13.39 42.50
N ASP A 12 33.36 -13.65 43.01
CA ASP A 12 34.60 -13.62 42.22
C ASP A 12 34.58 -14.82 41.26
N VAL A 13 33.98 -14.63 40.07
CA VAL A 13 33.78 -15.68 39.06
C VAL A 13 34.80 -15.51 37.94
N GLY A 14 35.61 -16.55 37.75
CA GLY A 14 36.52 -16.67 36.62
C GLY A 14 36.76 -18.12 36.25
N PHE A 15 37.43 -18.36 35.12
CA PHE A 15 37.67 -19.72 34.59
C PHE A 15 38.54 -20.62 35.48
N ALA A 16 39.20 -20.06 36.50
CA ALA A 16 39.88 -20.83 37.55
C ALA A 16 38.93 -21.78 38.31
N ARG A 17 37.62 -21.49 38.31
CA ARG A 17 36.57 -22.37 38.85
C ARG A 17 35.57 -22.73 37.74
N PRO A 18 35.88 -23.75 36.91
CA PRO A 18 35.16 -23.98 35.66
C PRO A 18 33.67 -24.27 35.85
N ARG A 19 33.28 -24.95 36.95
CA ARG A 19 31.87 -25.21 37.26
C ARG A 19 31.09 -23.92 37.54
N GLN A 20 31.67 -23.00 38.31
CA GLN A 20 31.01 -21.72 38.63
C GLN A 20 30.94 -20.83 37.40
N ALA A 21 32.03 -20.74 36.63
CA ALA A 21 32.05 -20.01 35.35
C ALA A 21 30.96 -20.52 34.39
N ALA A 22 30.81 -21.84 34.24
CA ALA A 22 29.77 -22.43 33.40
C ALA A 22 28.35 -22.06 33.86
N VAL A 23 28.07 -22.18 35.16
CA VAL A 23 26.75 -21.82 35.72
C VAL A 23 26.45 -20.33 35.50
N THR A 24 27.43 -19.45 35.71
CA THR A 24 27.26 -18.01 35.51
C THR A 24 27.03 -17.67 34.03
N LEU A 25 27.78 -18.27 33.11
CA LEU A 25 27.59 -18.06 31.67
C LEU A 25 26.21 -18.54 31.20
N VAL A 26 25.74 -19.69 31.69
CA VAL A 26 24.38 -20.18 31.42
C VAL A 26 23.34 -19.22 32.00
N THR A 27 23.58 -18.67 33.19
CA THR A 27 22.68 -17.69 33.80
C THR A 27 22.59 -16.43 32.96
N PHE A 28 23.72 -15.89 32.47
CA PHE A 28 23.72 -14.73 31.57
C PHE A 28 23.06 -15.03 30.22
N ALA A 29 23.28 -16.22 29.66
CA ALA A 29 22.58 -16.66 28.45
C ALA A 29 21.05 -16.64 28.65
N VAL A 30 20.56 -17.22 29.75
CA VAL A 30 19.13 -17.26 30.08
C VAL A 30 18.58 -15.86 30.30
N VAL A 31 19.26 -15.01 31.08
CA VAL A 31 18.82 -13.64 31.36
C VAL A 31 18.78 -12.81 30.07
N ALA A 32 19.83 -12.86 29.25
CA ALA A 32 19.87 -12.15 27.98
C ALA A 32 18.73 -12.61 27.05
N THR A 33 18.48 -13.93 26.98
CA THR A 33 17.38 -14.52 26.20
C THR A 33 16.01 -14.03 26.69
N LEU A 34 15.77 -14.04 28.00
CA LEU A 34 14.49 -13.61 28.58
C LEU A 34 14.24 -12.11 28.41
N VAL A 35 15.25 -11.28 28.63
CA VAL A 35 15.12 -9.82 28.47
C VAL A 35 14.93 -9.44 27.00
N ALA A 36 15.71 -10.06 26.09
CA ALA A 36 15.54 -9.89 24.65
C ALA A 36 14.15 -10.34 24.17
N GLY A 37 13.69 -11.52 24.61
CA GLY A 37 12.36 -12.03 24.26
C GLY A 37 11.22 -11.21 24.83
N GLY A 38 11.34 -10.74 26.08
CA GLY A 38 10.37 -9.83 26.68
C GLY A 38 10.31 -8.47 25.98
N ALA A 39 11.46 -7.93 25.59
CA ALA A 39 11.52 -6.69 24.81
C ALA A 39 10.91 -6.87 23.41
N ALA A 40 11.21 -7.97 22.71
CA ALA A 40 10.60 -8.29 21.42
C ALA A 40 9.08 -8.45 21.54
N LEU A 41 8.61 -9.19 22.55
CA LEU A 41 7.19 -9.36 22.85
C LEU A 41 6.50 -8.01 23.11
N ALA A 42 7.08 -7.17 23.97
CA ALA A 42 6.51 -5.86 24.31
C ALA A 42 6.53 -4.89 23.12
N TYR A 43 7.62 -4.90 22.34
CA TYR A 43 7.75 -4.07 21.15
C TYR A 43 6.71 -4.46 20.10
N ARG A 44 6.57 -5.75 19.82
CA ARG A 44 5.56 -6.27 18.89
C ARG A 44 4.13 -6.06 19.39
N TRP A 45 3.90 -6.16 20.70
CA TRP A 45 2.61 -5.86 21.30
C TRP A 45 2.21 -4.38 21.13
N TYR A 46 3.15 -3.46 21.28
CA TYR A 46 2.87 -2.01 21.21
C TYR A 46 2.92 -1.46 19.77
N PHE A 47 3.95 -1.82 19.00
CA PHE A 47 4.21 -1.28 17.67
C PHE A 47 3.72 -2.17 16.52
N ARG A 48 3.26 -3.40 16.80
CA ARG A 48 2.84 -4.42 15.80
C ARG A 48 3.89 -4.78 14.74
N THR A 49 5.13 -4.34 14.92
CA THR A 49 6.26 -4.63 14.04
C THR A 49 7.33 -5.41 14.80
N GLU A 50 8.23 -6.05 14.07
CA GLU A 50 9.38 -6.69 14.70
C GLU A 50 10.42 -5.63 15.10
N ILE A 51 10.99 -5.79 16.29
CA ILE A 51 12.11 -4.94 16.73
C ILE A 51 13.29 -5.09 15.74
N PRO A 52 14.18 -4.13 15.52
CA PRO A 52 15.38 -4.38 14.72
C PRO A 52 16.34 -5.38 15.42
N GLU A 53 16.97 -6.26 14.65
CA GLU A 53 17.84 -7.33 15.20
C GLU A 53 18.98 -6.75 16.07
N GLY A 54 19.65 -5.71 15.56
CA GLY A 54 20.76 -5.06 16.27
C GLY A 54 20.34 -4.47 17.62
N VAL A 55 19.12 -3.95 17.74
CA VAL A 55 18.60 -3.38 19.00
C VAL A 55 18.41 -4.46 20.06
N THR A 56 17.98 -5.65 19.64
CA THR A 56 17.76 -6.77 20.57
C THR A 56 19.08 -7.32 21.13
N GLY A 57 20.09 -7.42 20.26
CA GLY A 57 21.45 -7.75 20.67
C GLY A 57 21.99 -6.75 21.71
N LEU A 58 21.79 -5.44 21.48
CA LEU A 58 22.20 -4.41 22.42
C LEU A 58 21.48 -4.52 23.77
N ILE A 59 20.18 -4.80 23.79
CA ILE A 59 19.39 -4.98 25.02
C ILE A 59 19.92 -6.19 25.82
N GLY A 60 20.14 -7.33 25.17
CA GLY A 60 20.65 -8.54 25.83
C GLY A 60 22.07 -8.37 26.37
N VAL A 61 22.95 -7.69 25.63
CA VAL A 61 24.31 -7.36 26.07
C VAL A 61 24.28 -6.35 27.23
N SER A 62 23.39 -5.37 27.18
CA SER A 62 23.31 -4.29 28.16
C SER A 62 22.94 -4.77 29.56
N VAL A 63 22.04 -5.74 29.70
CA VAL A 63 21.70 -6.28 31.03
C VAL A 63 22.88 -7.04 31.67
N VAL A 64 23.65 -7.78 30.87
CA VAL A 64 24.85 -8.49 31.33
C VAL A 64 25.96 -7.50 31.65
N ALA A 65 26.18 -6.51 30.78
CA ALA A 65 27.14 -5.43 30.99
C ALA A 65 26.83 -4.65 32.28
N LEU A 66 25.55 -4.33 32.52
CA LEU A 66 25.10 -3.63 33.72
C LEU A 66 25.37 -4.46 34.98
N TYR A 67 25.11 -5.77 34.96
CA TYR A 67 25.40 -6.66 36.08
C TYR A 67 26.91 -6.72 36.37
N LEU A 68 27.73 -6.93 35.34
CA LEU A 68 29.19 -6.99 35.46
C LEU A 68 29.78 -5.66 35.93
N ASN A 69 29.26 -4.53 35.43
CA ASN A 69 29.66 -3.20 35.86
C ASN A 69 29.28 -2.94 37.32
N THR A 70 28.06 -3.32 37.73
CA THR A 70 27.59 -3.13 39.12
C THR A 70 28.40 -3.97 40.11
N THR A 71 28.68 -5.23 39.75
CA THR A 71 29.44 -6.15 40.59
C THR A 71 30.91 -5.71 40.70
N SER A 72 31.50 -5.24 39.59
CA SER A 72 32.88 -4.73 39.59
C SER A 72 33.04 -3.39 40.32
N LEU A 73 32.10 -2.45 40.19
CA LEU A 73 32.12 -1.21 40.98
C LEU A 73 31.92 -1.48 42.47
N GLY A 74 31.07 -2.44 42.82
CA GLY A 74 30.85 -2.86 44.21
C GLY A 74 32.11 -3.40 44.88
N SER A 75 32.94 -4.17 44.16
CA SER A 75 34.22 -4.65 44.70
C SER A 75 35.25 -3.53 44.88
N VAL A 76 35.27 -2.51 44.01
CA VAL A 76 36.15 -1.34 44.17
C VAL A 76 35.79 -0.53 45.42
N ALA A 77 34.50 -0.32 45.69
CA ALA A 77 34.04 0.46 46.83
C ALA A 77 34.36 -0.18 48.20
N VAL A 78 34.52 -1.51 48.23
CA VAL A 78 34.86 -2.29 49.44
C VAL A 78 36.38 -2.35 49.68
N GLY A 79 37.19 -1.82 48.75
CA GLY A 79 38.64 -1.73 48.90
C GLY A 79 39.40 -3.02 48.57
N ASP A 80 38.74 -4.00 47.94
CA ASP A 80 39.34 -5.30 47.62
C ASP A 80 39.86 -5.34 46.17
N ASN A 81 41.17 -5.07 46.06
CA ASN A 81 42.15 -5.58 45.10
C ASN A 81 42.10 -5.35 43.56
N PRO A 82 43.30 -5.31 42.91
CA PRO A 82 43.56 -4.96 41.50
C PRO A 82 43.22 -6.03 40.44
N ALA A 83 42.38 -7.02 40.79
CA ALA A 83 42.06 -8.16 39.90
C ALA A 83 41.05 -7.84 38.79
N LEU A 84 40.47 -6.63 38.78
CA LEU A 84 39.49 -6.20 37.77
C LEU A 84 40.07 -6.09 36.36
N LEU A 85 41.38 -5.81 36.26
CA LEU A 85 42.13 -5.77 35.00
C LEU A 85 42.99 -7.02 34.80
N ALA A 86 42.82 -8.06 35.62
CA ALA A 86 43.50 -9.33 35.40
C ALA A 86 43.04 -9.90 34.05
N PRO A 87 43.97 -10.39 33.19
CA PRO A 87 43.63 -10.94 31.89
C PRO A 87 42.51 -11.98 31.94
N GLU A 88 42.44 -12.77 33.00
CA GLU A 88 41.45 -13.81 33.24
C GLU A 88 40.04 -13.24 33.46
N SER A 89 39.92 -12.16 34.24
CA SER A 89 38.66 -11.46 34.51
C SER A 89 38.14 -10.75 33.26
N VAL A 90 39.04 -10.10 32.53
CA VAL A 90 38.72 -9.44 31.25
C VAL A 90 38.24 -10.48 30.23
N PHE A 91 38.93 -11.61 30.14
CA PHE A 91 38.55 -12.70 29.25
C PHE A 91 37.17 -13.28 29.62
N PHE A 92 36.89 -13.50 30.91
CA PHE A 92 35.56 -13.96 31.35
C PHE A 92 34.45 -12.96 31.02
N ASN A 93 34.69 -11.65 31.22
CA ASN A 93 33.72 -10.61 30.89
C ASN A 93 33.45 -10.55 29.38
N LEU A 94 34.50 -10.64 28.56
CA LEU A 94 34.36 -10.69 27.10
C LEU A 94 33.56 -11.92 26.64
N VAL A 95 33.84 -13.10 27.20
CA VAL A 95 33.08 -14.32 26.91
C VAL A 95 31.63 -14.16 27.35
N SER A 96 31.37 -13.57 28.53
CA SER A 96 30.02 -13.33 29.04
C SER A 96 29.21 -12.40 28.13
N LEU A 97 29.81 -11.30 27.67
CA LEU A 97 29.21 -10.38 26.71
C LEU A 97 28.97 -11.05 25.35
N GLY A 98 29.93 -11.85 24.87
CA GLY A 98 29.79 -12.64 23.65
C GLY A 98 28.65 -13.66 23.72
N VAL A 99 28.52 -14.36 24.85
CA VAL A 99 27.39 -15.27 25.10
C VAL A 99 26.06 -14.52 25.07
N ALA A 100 25.98 -13.35 25.69
CA ALA A 100 24.78 -12.52 25.65
C ALA A 100 24.42 -12.08 24.22
N ALA A 101 25.42 -11.66 23.43
CA ALA A 101 25.23 -11.24 22.04
C ALA A 101 24.72 -12.38 21.15
N VAL A 102 25.24 -13.61 21.33
CA VAL A 102 24.82 -14.79 20.57
C VAL A 102 23.45 -15.31 20.99
N MET A 103 23.10 -15.19 22.28
CA MET A 103 21.86 -15.73 22.82
C MET A 103 20.67 -14.77 22.69
N ALA A 104 20.89 -13.46 22.62
CA ALA A 104 19.82 -12.48 22.48
C ALA A 104 18.91 -12.71 21.24
N PRO A 105 19.44 -13.07 20.04
CA PRO A 105 18.60 -13.44 18.89
C PRO A 105 17.67 -14.63 19.15
N VAL A 106 18.10 -15.60 19.95
CA VAL A 106 17.24 -16.74 20.35
C VAL A 106 16.05 -16.26 21.17
N GLY A 107 16.30 -15.32 22.08
CA GLY A 107 15.26 -14.68 22.90
C GLY A 107 14.25 -13.93 22.04
N ARG A 108 14.73 -13.16 21.07
CA ARG A 108 13.91 -12.46 20.08
C ARG A 108 12.97 -13.43 19.35
N TYR A 109 13.50 -14.49 18.75
CA TYR A 109 12.70 -15.47 18.01
C TYR A 109 11.61 -16.10 18.89
N ALA A 110 11.95 -16.45 20.13
CA ALA A 110 10.98 -16.97 21.09
C ALA A 110 9.91 -15.92 21.45
N GLY A 111 10.29 -14.66 21.67
CA GLY A 111 9.37 -13.56 21.97
C GLY A 111 8.42 -13.25 20.81
N ASP A 112 8.94 -13.23 19.59
CA ASP A 112 8.15 -13.00 18.37
C ASP A 112 7.13 -14.11 18.13
N ARG A 113 7.50 -15.37 18.40
CA ARG A 113 6.57 -16.52 18.30
C ARG A 113 5.51 -16.50 19.40
N LEU A 114 5.91 -16.17 20.63
CA LEU A 114 4.97 -16.05 21.74
C LEU A 114 4.00 -14.88 21.56
N ALA A 115 4.37 -13.81 20.84
CA ALA A 115 3.42 -12.76 20.51
C ALA A 115 2.21 -13.34 19.74
N VAL A 116 2.47 -14.17 18.73
CA VAL A 116 1.44 -14.83 17.91
C VAL A 116 0.58 -15.78 18.75
N ASP A 117 1.19 -16.58 19.64
CA ASP A 117 0.47 -17.53 20.49
C ASP A 117 -0.30 -16.86 21.64
N VAL A 118 0.19 -15.74 22.19
CA VAL A 118 -0.51 -14.97 23.23
C VAL A 118 -1.66 -14.18 22.64
N PHE A 119 -1.59 -13.74 21.38
CA PHE A 119 -2.78 -13.27 20.66
C PHE A 119 -3.82 -14.39 20.53
N ALA A 120 -3.42 -15.63 20.24
CA ALA A 120 -4.33 -16.78 20.22
C ALA A 120 -4.90 -17.13 21.60
N LEU A 121 -4.12 -17.05 22.69
CA LEU A 121 -4.56 -17.45 24.04
C LEU A 121 -5.28 -16.34 24.82
N SER A 122 -4.99 -15.06 24.55
CA SER A 122 -5.75 -13.93 25.10
C SER A 122 -7.04 -13.66 24.33
N GLY A 123 -7.09 -14.02 23.04
CA GLY A 123 -8.33 -14.14 22.26
C GLY A 123 -9.17 -15.36 22.67
N ALA A 124 -8.57 -16.54 22.87
CA ALA A 124 -9.31 -17.77 23.16
C ALA A 124 -9.86 -17.85 24.60
N LYS A 125 -9.19 -17.26 25.61
CA LYS A 125 -9.72 -17.29 27.00
C LYS A 125 -10.87 -16.32 27.27
N GLN A 126 -11.17 -15.39 26.36
CA GLN A 126 -12.41 -14.60 26.41
C GLN A 126 -13.58 -15.25 25.66
N LEU A 127 -13.35 -16.32 24.88
CA LEU A 127 -14.37 -16.88 23.98
C LEU A 127 -14.95 -18.24 24.42
N GLU A 128 -14.33 -18.96 25.36
CA GLU A 128 -14.87 -20.26 25.81
C GLU A 128 -15.85 -20.18 27.01
N GLY A 129 -16.01 -19.00 27.61
CA GLY A 129 -16.84 -18.78 28.82
C GLY A 129 -18.13 -17.97 28.61
N GLU A 130 -18.33 -17.37 27.44
CA GLU A 130 -19.44 -16.42 27.20
C GLU A 130 -20.58 -16.99 26.35
N LEU A 131 -20.69 -18.31 26.22
CA LEU A 131 -21.87 -18.98 25.66
C LEU A 131 -23.15 -18.84 26.51
N SER A 132 -23.13 -18.05 27.60
CA SER A 132 -24.34 -17.65 28.34
C SER A 132 -24.67 -16.14 28.25
N GLY A 133 -23.78 -15.31 27.69
CA GLY A 133 -23.97 -13.84 27.58
C GLY A 133 -24.63 -13.40 26.27
N VAL A 134 -24.55 -14.23 25.22
CA VAL A 134 -25.08 -13.95 23.88
C VAL A 134 -26.62 -13.82 23.84
N VAL A 135 -27.34 -14.24 24.88
CA VAL A 135 -28.80 -14.10 24.95
C VAL A 135 -29.26 -12.73 25.52
N ARG A 136 -28.35 -11.80 25.83
CA ARG A 136 -28.72 -10.46 26.36
C ARG A 136 -28.05 -9.26 25.66
N ALA A 137 -27.49 -9.44 24.46
CA ALA A 137 -26.85 -8.35 23.72
C ALA A 137 -27.35 -8.18 22.26
N VAL A 138 -28.48 -8.80 21.89
CA VAL A 138 -29.16 -8.49 20.63
C VAL A 138 -29.68 -7.04 20.72
N GLY A 139 -28.92 -6.09 20.19
CA GLY A 139 -29.34 -4.68 20.15
C GLY A 139 -28.27 -3.61 20.40
N ARG A 140 -27.00 -3.96 20.65
CA ARG A 140 -25.93 -2.95 20.88
C ARG A 140 -24.84 -2.89 19.82
N PHE A 141 -24.75 -3.89 18.95
CA PHE A 141 -23.72 -3.99 17.92
C PHE A 141 -24.37 -4.20 16.54
N THR A 142 -23.66 -3.79 15.50
CA THR A 142 -23.90 -4.18 14.11
C THR A 142 -22.96 -5.34 13.82
N ALA A 143 -23.51 -6.47 13.41
CA ALA A 143 -22.73 -7.66 13.07
C ALA A 143 -22.58 -7.72 11.56
N VAL A 144 -21.35 -7.81 11.07
CA VAL A 144 -21.03 -7.99 9.66
C VAL A 144 -20.42 -9.38 9.51
N THR A 145 -21.03 -10.23 8.70
CA THR A 145 -20.54 -11.60 8.44
C THR A 145 -19.90 -11.64 7.07
N ILE A 146 -18.65 -12.10 7.01
CA ILE A 146 -17.93 -12.28 5.74
C ILE A 146 -18.52 -13.49 4.99
N PRO A 147 -18.69 -13.42 3.65
CA PRO A 147 -19.19 -14.55 2.86
C PRO A 147 -18.27 -15.79 2.94
N PRO A 148 -18.77 -16.97 2.51
CA PRO A 148 -17.95 -18.18 2.48
C PRO A 148 -16.79 -18.05 1.47
N ALA A 149 -15.75 -18.87 1.64
CA ALA A 149 -14.48 -18.71 0.93
C ALA A 149 -14.60 -18.77 -0.61
N ASP A 150 -15.59 -19.50 -1.12
CA ASP A 150 -15.92 -19.64 -2.55
C ASP A 150 -16.63 -18.42 -3.13
N GLU A 151 -17.24 -17.59 -2.28
CA GLU A 151 -17.86 -16.31 -2.66
C GLU A 151 -16.90 -15.11 -2.49
N ILE A 152 -15.74 -15.31 -1.84
CA ILE A 152 -14.71 -14.26 -1.71
C ILE A 152 -13.97 -14.10 -3.05
N GLY A 153 -14.29 -13.02 -3.77
CA GLY A 153 -13.66 -12.66 -5.03
C GLY A 153 -12.18 -12.25 -4.90
N ASP A 154 -11.47 -12.28 -6.01
CA ASP A 154 -10.19 -11.59 -6.17
C ASP A 154 -10.45 -10.20 -6.75
N MET A 155 -9.74 -9.19 -6.24
CA MET A 155 -9.85 -7.84 -6.78
C MET A 155 -9.22 -7.75 -8.17
N ASP A 156 -9.95 -7.18 -9.12
CA ASP A 156 -9.44 -6.93 -10.48
C ASP A 156 -8.25 -5.97 -10.45
N THR A 157 -7.21 -6.27 -11.22
CA THR A 157 -5.92 -5.53 -11.27
C THR A 157 -5.05 -5.65 -10.01
N TYR A 158 -5.39 -6.56 -9.07
CA TYR A 158 -4.60 -6.88 -7.89
C TYR A 158 -4.13 -8.33 -7.91
N ASP A 159 -3.03 -8.60 -7.19
CA ASP A 159 -2.56 -9.97 -7.01
C ASP A 159 -3.53 -10.69 -6.06
N PRO A 160 -3.96 -11.92 -6.39
CA PRO A 160 -4.90 -12.67 -5.57
C PRO A 160 -4.35 -12.95 -4.17
N VAL A 161 -5.26 -13.06 -3.20
CA VAL A 161 -4.93 -13.48 -1.84
C VAL A 161 -4.91 -15.01 -1.77
N SER A 162 -4.00 -15.60 -0.98
CA SER A 162 -3.90 -17.05 -0.88
C SER A 162 -5.21 -17.71 -0.40
N PRO A 163 -5.54 -18.91 -0.87
CA PRO A 163 -6.78 -19.59 -0.48
C PRO A 163 -6.83 -19.89 1.02
N GLU A 164 -5.68 -20.08 1.70
CA GLU A 164 -5.67 -20.25 3.15
C GLU A 164 -6.16 -19.00 3.89
N LYS A 165 -5.76 -17.80 3.43
CA LYS A 165 -6.22 -16.53 4.00
C LYS A 165 -7.70 -16.26 3.72
N LYS A 166 -8.18 -16.61 2.51
CA LYS A 166 -9.62 -16.53 2.21
C LYS A 166 -10.42 -17.46 3.13
N ALA A 167 -9.92 -18.65 3.41
CA ALA A 167 -10.54 -19.58 4.34
C ALA A 167 -10.52 -19.08 5.80
N GLU A 168 -9.49 -18.33 6.21
CA GLU A 168 -9.43 -17.70 7.54
C GLU A 168 -10.44 -16.57 7.70
N LEU A 169 -10.68 -15.80 6.63
CA LEU A 169 -11.68 -14.72 6.58
C LEU A 169 -13.12 -15.23 6.52
N ALA A 170 -13.33 -16.33 5.78
CA ALA A 170 -14.64 -16.85 5.44
C ALA A 170 -15.51 -17.09 6.68
N GLU A 171 -16.79 -16.77 6.55
CA GLU A 171 -17.83 -16.97 7.57
C GLU A 171 -17.55 -16.31 8.93
N THR A 172 -16.54 -15.45 9.02
CA THR A 172 -16.22 -14.76 10.27
C THR A 172 -17.18 -13.59 10.50
N THR A 173 -17.77 -13.53 11.69
CA THR A 173 -18.65 -12.42 12.10
C THR A 173 -17.88 -11.38 12.91
N LEU A 174 -17.75 -10.18 12.36
CA LEU A 174 -17.12 -9.04 13.01
C LEU A 174 -18.19 -8.11 13.62
N LEU A 175 -17.98 -7.72 14.88
CA LEU A 175 -18.91 -6.88 15.64
C LEU A 175 -18.42 -5.43 15.72
N PHE A 176 -19.29 -4.50 15.34
CA PHE A 176 -19.04 -3.06 15.36
C PHE A 176 -20.03 -2.32 16.27
N PRO A 177 -19.64 -1.17 16.86
CA PRO A 177 -20.58 -0.32 17.61
C PRO A 177 -21.80 0.07 16.78
N ARG A 178 -22.99 0.09 17.37
CA ARG A 178 -24.19 0.65 16.73
C ARG A 178 -24.07 2.17 16.51
N LYS A 179 -24.80 2.68 15.52
CA LYS A 179 -24.88 4.10 15.08
C LYS A 179 -23.67 4.60 14.28
N LEU A 180 -22.90 3.71 13.68
CA LEU A 180 -21.96 4.11 12.63
C LEU A 180 -22.75 4.44 11.36
N SER A 181 -22.29 5.45 10.61
CA SER A 181 -22.75 5.61 9.24
C SER A 181 -22.27 4.41 8.41
N ALA A 182 -22.92 4.13 7.28
CA ALA A 182 -22.46 3.07 6.37
C ALA A 182 -21.00 3.27 5.95
N ALA A 183 -20.59 4.54 5.74
CA ALA A 183 -19.21 4.89 5.43
C ALA A 183 -18.25 4.57 6.59
N ASP A 184 -18.58 4.93 7.83
CA ASP A 184 -17.71 4.66 8.99
C ASP A 184 -17.64 3.17 9.32
N LEU A 185 -18.75 2.44 9.15
CA LEU A 185 -18.81 0.99 9.33
C LEU A 185 -17.89 0.31 8.32
N ARG A 186 -17.99 0.71 7.06
CA ARG A 186 -17.14 0.22 5.98
C ARG A 186 -15.67 0.51 6.24
N GLU A 187 -15.31 1.75 6.56
CA GLU A 187 -13.91 2.12 6.81
C GLU A 187 -13.32 1.26 7.95
N ARG A 188 -14.05 1.12 9.06
CA ARG A 188 -13.61 0.28 10.18
C ARG A 188 -13.52 -1.19 9.83
N LEU A 189 -14.44 -1.71 9.01
CA LEU A 189 -14.40 -3.08 8.52
C LEU A 189 -13.15 -3.31 7.67
N VAL A 190 -12.87 -2.43 6.71
CA VAL A 190 -11.68 -2.49 5.86
C VAL A 190 -10.41 -2.45 6.70
N THR A 191 -10.28 -1.47 7.60
CA THR A 191 -9.10 -1.36 8.48
C THR A 191 -8.91 -2.63 9.31
N ARG A 192 -10.00 -3.16 9.88
CA ARG A 192 -9.94 -4.37 10.69
C ARG A 192 -9.53 -5.59 9.89
N ILE A 193 -10.04 -5.75 8.67
CA ILE A 193 -9.68 -6.86 7.78
C ILE A 193 -8.21 -6.78 7.37
N LYS A 194 -7.74 -5.59 6.97
CA LYS A 194 -6.33 -5.35 6.64
C LYS A 194 -5.42 -5.67 7.82
N ASP A 195 -5.78 -5.21 9.02
CA ASP A 195 -5.01 -5.39 10.25
C ASP A 195 -5.00 -6.83 10.81
N GLU A 196 -6.17 -7.47 10.89
CA GLU A 196 -6.33 -8.78 11.54
C GLU A 196 -5.94 -9.94 10.61
N TYR A 197 -6.19 -9.82 9.30
CA TYR A 197 -6.01 -10.93 8.34
C TYR A 197 -4.88 -10.67 7.33
N GLY A 198 -4.21 -9.53 7.41
CA GLY A 198 -3.03 -9.23 6.57
C GLY A 198 -3.36 -9.24 5.07
N VAL A 199 -4.52 -8.71 4.72
CA VAL A 199 -4.96 -8.44 3.34
C VAL A 199 -4.49 -7.03 2.95
N GLY A 200 -4.00 -6.84 1.72
CA GLY A 200 -3.49 -5.54 1.28
C GLY A 200 -4.60 -4.56 0.94
N TYR A 201 -5.59 -5.04 0.17
CA TYR A 201 -6.70 -4.26 -0.36
C TYR A 201 -8.01 -5.02 -0.17
N VAL A 202 -9.08 -4.30 0.14
CA VAL A 202 -10.40 -4.87 0.37
C VAL A 202 -11.40 -4.04 -0.40
N ASP A 203 -12.18 -4.71 -1.21
CA ASP A 203 -13.30 -4.13 -1.94
C ASP A 203 -14.59 -4.77 -1.48
N LEU A 204 -15.55 -3.93 -1.07
CA LEU A 204 -16.77 -4.43 -0.46
C LEU A 204 -17.94 -3.47 -0.64
N ASP A 205 -19.12 -4.08 -0.82
CA ASP A 205 -20.42 -3.42 -0.80
C ASP A 205 -21.20 -3.87 0.43
N LEU A 206 -21.65 -2.90 1.21
CA LEU A 206 -22.44 -3.11 2.43
C LEU A 206 -23.78 -2.42 2.31
N ASP A 207 -24.83 -3.14 2.66
CA ASP A 207 -26.14 -2.55 2.91
C ASP A 207 -26.18 -1.82 4.27
N ALA A 208 -27.18 -0.97 4.48
CA ALA A 208 -27.40 -0.18 5.69
C ALA A 208 -27.49 -1.01 6.97
N ASP A 209 -27.93 -2.27 6.86
CA ASP A 209 -28.05 -3.20 7.98
C ASP A 209 -26.74 -3.97 8.28
N GLY A 210 -25.69 -3.77 7.49
CA GLY A 210 -24.39 -4.43 7.63
C GLY A 210 -24.27 -5.76 6.88
N THR A 211 -25.23 -6.07 6.00
CA THR A 211 -25.17 -7.21 5.08
C THR A 211 -24.13 -6.94 4.00
N VAL A 212 -23.26 -7.92 3.72
CA VAL A 212 -22.25 -7.84 2.66
C VAL A 212 -22.88 -8.29 1.35
N GLU A 213 -22.93 -7.41 0.35
CA GLU A 213 -23.45 -7.72 -0.99
C GLU A 213 -22.34 -8.16 -1.96
N TYR A 214 -21.16 -7.56 -1.80
CA TYR A 214 -19.96 -7.90 -2.57
C TYR A 214 -18.75 -7.87 -1.66
N PHE A 215 -17.81 -8.80 -1.86
CA PHE A 215 -16.57 -8.87 -1.11
C PHE A 215 -15.45 -9.47 -1.96
N ALA A 216 -14.43 -8.67 -2.23
CA ALA A 216 -13.22 -9.09 -2.91
C ALA A 216 -11.98 -8.58 -2.17
N VAL A 217 -10.89 -9.33 -2.29
CA VAL A 217 -9.62 -9.01 -1.62
C VAL A 217 -8.43 -9.05 -2.59
N GLY A 218 -7.43 -8.21 -2.32
CA GLY A 218 -6.18 -8.15 -3.06
C GLY A 218 -4.98 -8.12 -2.11
N SER A 219 -3.87 -8.74 -2.50
CA SER A 219 -2.64 -8.76 -1.69
C SER A 219 -1.75 -7.53 -1.94
N ARG A 220 -1.62 -7.14 -3.22
CA ARG A 220 -0.90 -5.94 -3.67
C ARG A 220 -1.52 -5.48 -4.99
N ALA A 221 -1.42 -4.18 -5.28
CA ALA A 221 -1.66 -3.66 -6.62
C ALA A 221 -0.76 -4.41 -7.62
N ALA A 222 -1.36 -5.05 -8.62
CA ALA A 222 -0.65 -5.86 -9.60
C ALA A 222 -0.49 -5.11 -10.92
N GLY A 223 0.61 -5.41 -11.61
CA GLY A 223 0.85 -4.89 -12.95
C GLY A 223 1.00 -3.37 -13.03
N LEU A 224 0.83 -2.86 -14.25
CA LEU A 224 0.91 -1.43 -14.58
C LEU A 224 -0.46 -0.73 -14.50
N GLY A 225 -1.56 -1.47 -14.35
CA GLY A 225 -2.94 -1.00 -14.44
C GLY A 225 -3.23 0.27 -13.62
N PRO A 226 -2.92 0.31 -12.31
CA PRO A 226 -3.15 1.51 -11.47
C PRO A 226 -2.31 2.73 -11.85
N THR A 227 -1.31 2.55 -12.73
CA THR A 227 -0.43 3.62 -13.24
C THR A 227 -0.64 3.92 -14.72
N LEU A 228 -1.57 3.22 -15.38
CA LEU A 228 -2.00 3.51 -16.73
C LEU A 228 -3.11 4.56 -16.67
N ALA A 229 -3.00 5.57 -17.52
CA ALA A 229 -4.10 6.48 -17.74
C ALA A 229 -5.28 5.73 -18.38
N PRO A 230 -6.54 6.13 -18.14
CA PRO A 230 -7.68 5.55 -18.83
C PRO A 230 -7.54 5.66 -20.36
N GLY A 231 -7.90 4.61 -21.10
CA GLY A 231 -7.68 4.52 -22.55
C GLY A 231 -6.23 4.22 -22.97
N SER A 232 -5.35 3.90 -22.01
CA SER A 232 -3.98 3.43 -22.29
C SER A 232 -3.82 1.95 -22.00
N ALA A 233 -2.99 1.27 -22.80
CA ALA A 233 -2.62 -0.12 -22.62
C ALA A 233 -1.10 -0.24 -22.40
N ALA A 234 -0.68 -1.27 -21.65
CA ALA A 234 0.72 -1.67 -21.58
C ALA A 234 0.94 -2.90 -22.47
N VAL A 235 1.77 -2.75 -23.51
CA VAL A 235 2.05 -3.83 -24.48
C VAL A 235 3.50 -4.23 -24.36
N ALA A 236 3.76 -5.54 -24.36
CA ALA A 236 5.10 -6.08 -24.53
C ALA A 236 5.38 -6.27 -26.03
N VAL A 237 6.44 -5.66 -26.52
CA VAL A 237 6.88 -5.78 -27.92
C VAL A 237 8.31 -6.30 -27.99
N ALA A 238 8.63 -7.04 -29.05
CA ALA A 238 10.00 -7.36 -29.41
C ALA A 238 10.67 -6.09 -29.98
N ALA A 239 11.66 -5.56 -29.29
CA ALA A 239 12.34 -4.34 -29.69
C ALA A 239 13.77 -4.30 -29.14
N ASP A 240 14.66 -3.55 -29.81
CA ASP A 240 16.01 -3.28 -29.32
C ASP A 240 16.03 -1.92 -28.60
N PRO A 241 15.97 -1.88 -27.24
CA PRO A 241 15.95 -0.63 -26.51
C PRO A 241 17.31 0.07 -26.57
N PRO A 242 17.35 1.39 -26.80
CA PRO A 242 18.59 2.17 -26.67
C PRO A 242 19.23 1.96 -25.30
N ASN A 243 20.57 1.91 -25.23
CA ASN A 243 21.27 1.61 -23.96
C ASN A 243 21.01 2.65 -22.86
N ASN A 244 20.52 3.83 -23.25
CA ASN A 244 20.24 4.97 -22.40
C ASN A 244 18.75 5.11 -22.07
N ALA A 245 17.89 4.21 -22.58
CA ALA A 245 16.47 4.22 -22.27
C ALA A 245 16.25 3.70 -20.85
N THR A 246 15.62 4.53 -20.02
CA THR A 246 15.26 4.24 -18.64
C THR A 246 13.74 4.08 -18.52
N VAL A 247 13.29 3.31 -17.53
CA VAL A 247 11.88 3.24 -17.19
C VAL A 247 11.34 4.64 -16.96
N GLY A 248 10.31 4.96 -17.72
CA GLY A 248 9.61 6.22 -17.71
C GLY A 248 10.06 7.22 -18.77
N ASP A 249 10.98 6.85 -19.67
CA ASP A 249 11.32 7.67 -20.82
C ASP A 249 10.22 7.56 -21.88
N THR A 250 9.89 8.69 -22.51
CA THR A 250 9.04 8.68 -23.71
C THR A 250 9.83 8.12 -24.88
N VAL A 251 9.27 7.10 -25.53
CA VAL A 251 9.87 6.39 -26.66
C VAL A 251 8.93 6.38 -27.85
N GLN A 252 9.50 6.49 -29.05
CA GLN A 252 8.79 6.22 -30.30
C GLN A 252 9.15 4.83 -30.80
N LEU A 253 8.13 4.10 -31.26
CA LEU A 253 8.27 2.79 -31.89
C LEU A 253 8.24 2.99 -33.40
N TRP A 254 9.31 2.55 -34.06
CA TRP A 254 9.48 2.62 -35.51
C TRP A 254 9.57 1.21 -36.10
N ARG A 255 9.00 1.02 -37.28
CA ARG A 255 9.19 -0.18 -38.10
C ARG A 255 10.07 0.17 -39.29
N ASP A 256 11.04 -0.68 -39.59
CA ASP A 256 12.13 -0.36 -40.53
C ASP A 256 11.88 -0.80 -41.99
N ASP A 257 10.65 -1.18 -42.40
CA ASP A 257 10.39 -1.72 -43.75
C ASP A 257 9.09 -1.26 -44.44
N PRO A 258 9.13 -0.94 -45.76
CA PRO A 258 10.30 -0.67 -46.62
C PRO A 258 10.89 0.74 -46.43
N GLU A 259 10.21 1.60 -45.69
CA GLU A 259 10.70 2.92 -45.25
C GLU A 259 10.42 3.05 -43.74
N PRO A 260 11.30 3.74 -42.97
CA PRO A 260 11.10 3.93 -41.55
C PRO A 260 9.75 4.61 -41.29
N LYS A 261 8.83 3.90 -40.65
CA LYS A 261 7.51 4.42 -40.31
C LYS A 261 7.33 4.41 -38.80
N ARG A 262 7.00 5.59 -38.24
CA ARG A 262 6.55 5.70 -36.86
C ARG A 262 5.23 4.95 -36.71
N VAL A 263 5.16 4.04 -35.75
CA VAL A 263 3.98 3.22 -35.46
C VAL A 263 3.21 3.78 -34.28
N ALA A 264 3.92 4.10 -33.19
CA ALA A 264 3.34 4.56 -31.94
C ALA A 264 4.33 5.41 -31.14
N THR A 265 3.80 6.19 -30.20
CA THR A 265 4.58 6.86 -29.15
C THR A 265 4.07 6.35 -27.80
N GLY A 266 4.97 6.06 -26.87
CA GLY A 266 4.59 5.61 -25.55
C GLY A 266 5.68 5.83 -24.52
N GLU A 267 5.45 5.36 -23.30
CA GLU A 267 6.39 5.44 -22.19
C GLU A 267 6.98 4.07 -21.90
N LEU A 268 8.30 3.99 -21.80
CA LEU A 268 9.00 2.77 -21.46
C LEU A 268 8.67 2.33 -20.03
N ARG A 269 8.09 1.16 -19.82
CA ARG A 269 7.72 0.64 -18.48
C ARG A 269 8.63 -0.46 -17.97
N GLY A 270 9.35 -1.14 -18.86
CA GLY A 270 10.29 -2.18 -18.48
C GLY A 270 11.03 -2.76 -19.68
N VAL A 271 12.19 -3.35 -19.42
CA VAL A 271 13.01 -4.05 -20.42
C VAL A 271 13.42 -5.39 -19.83
N ALA A 272 13.18 -6.46 -20.57
CA ALA A 272 13.59 -7.82 -20.22
C ALA A 272 14.18 -8.51 -21.47
N GLY A 273 15.50 -8.39 -21.65
CA GLY A 273 16.15 -8.86 -22.88
C GLY A 273 15.75 -7.99 -24.08
N ASP A 274 15.23 -8.62 -25.11
CA ASP A 274 14.64 -8.02 -26.32
C ASP A 274 13.13 -7.73 -26.19
N ALA A 275 12.53 -8.07 -25.05
CA ALA A 275 11.14 -7.70 -24.76
C ALA A 275 11.09 -6.36 -24.03
N VAL A 276 10.35 -5.41 -24.61
CA VAL A 276 10.17 -4.07 -24.06
C VAL A 276 8.70 -3.84 -23.76
N THR A 277 8.38 -3.45 -22.53
CA THR A 277 7.02 -3.07 -22.14
C THR A 277 6.86 -1.57 -22.32
N VAL A 278 5.88 -1.15 -23.13
CA VAL A 278 5.56 0.25 -23.38
C VAL A 278 4.13 0.51 -22.97
N ALA A 279 3.89 1.60 -22.23
CA ALA A 279 2.56 2.15 -21.98
C ALA A 279 2.22 3.17 -23.06
N LEU A 280 1.10 2.98 -23.75
CA LEU A 280 0.69 3.83 -24.87
C LEU A 280 -0.84 3.84 -24.99
N ASP A 281 -1.37 4.71 -25.84
CA ASP A 281 -2.82 4.76 -26.14
C ASP A 281 -3.31 3.41 -26.68
N GLU A 282 -4.51 2.99 -26.30
CA GLU A 282 -5.11 1.72 -26.74
C GLU A 282 -5.24 1.64 -28.28
N SER A 283 -5.54 2.76 -28.93
CA SER A 283 -5.63 2.86 -30.39
C SER A 283 -4.25 2.73 -31.08
N ASP A 284 -3.18 3.10 -30.38
CA ASP A 284 -1.81 2.86 -30.83
C ASP A 284 -1.39 1.40 -30.56
N ALA A 285 -1.83 0.83 -29.44
CA ALA A 285 -1.56 -0.55 -29.04
C ALA A 285 -2.11 -1.56 -30.04
N GLU A 286 -3.30 -1.34 -30.59
CA GLU A 286 -3.90 -2.20 -31.63
C GLU A 286 -3.05 -2.30 -32.92
N ARG A 287 -2.16 -1.31 -33.17
CA ARG A 287 -1.25 -1.33 -34.33
C ARG A 287 0.02 -2.12 -34.08
N LEU A 288 0.29 -2.49 -32.83
CA LEU A 288 1.46 -3.26 -32.44
C LEU A 288 1.19 -4.76 -32.60
N THR A 289 2.22 -5.48 -33.03
CA THR A 289 2.19 -6.94 -33.20
C THR A 289 3.27 -7.56 -32.33
N GLU A 290 2.95 -8.61 -31.59
CA GLU A 290 3.90 -9.28 -30.67
C GLU A 290 5.20 -9.74 -31.37
N GLU A 291 5.11 -10.17 -32.64
CA GLU A 291 6.22 -10.68 -33.44
C GLU A 291 6.94 -9.63 -34.29
N GLY A 292 6.56 -8.35 -34.19
CA GLY A 292 7.18 -7.30 -34.98
C GLY A 292 8.48 -6.80 -34.34
N ASP A 293 9.59 -6.78 -35.09
CA ASP A 293 10.81 -6.12 -34.66
C ASP A 293 10.62 -4.60 -34.72
N TYR A 294 10.61 -3.93 -33.56
CA TYR A 294 10.51 -2.47 -33.48
C TYR A 294 11.83 -1.83 -33.09
N ARG A 295 12.13 -0.68 -33.70
CA ARG A 295 13.22 0.19 -33.27
C ARG A 295 12.69 1.27 -32.34
N LEU A 296 13.29 1.37 -31.16
CA LEU A 296 12.94 2.37 -30.15
C LEU A 296 13.81 3.61 -30.27
N VAL A 297 13.19 4.78 -30.21
CA VAL A 297 13.87 6.08 -30.16
C VAL A 297 13.41 6.84 -28.93
N THR A 298 14.33 7.12 -28.00
CA THR A 298 14.05 7.93 -26.80
C THR A 298 13.89 9.40 -27.19
N LEU A 299 12.78 10.00 -26.78
CA LEU A 299 12.56 11.45 -26.88
C LEU A 299 13.11 12.17 -25.65
N PRO A 300 13.48 13.46 -25.75
CA PRO A 300 13.78 14.29 -24.60
C PRO A 300 12.56 14.34 -23.66
N ALA A 301 12.75 14.03 -22.38
CA ALA A 301 11.68 14.00 -21.40
C ALA A 301 11.54 15.36 -20.69
N GLU A 302 10.33 15.93 -20.68
CA GLU A 302 9.93 16.93 -19.70
C GLU A 302 9.36 16.23 -18.46
N PRO A 303 9.48 16.79 -17.25
CA PRO A 303 8.84 16.25 -16.06
C PRO A 303 7.32 16.25 -16.20
N GLN A 304 6.71 15.07 -16.37
CA GLN A 304 5.26 14.94 -16.51
C GLN A 304 4.58 14.94 -15.13
N ALA A 305 3.69 15.90 -14.90
CA ALA A 305 2.86 15.99 -13.69
C ALA A 305 2.07 14.70 -13.41
N ASP A 306 1.76 13.94 -14.47
CA ASP A 306 1.03 12.67 -14.43
C ASP A 306 1.77 11.60 -13.60
N ARG A 307 3.10 11.65 -13.54
CA ARG A 307 3.91 10.70 -12.75
C ARG A 307 3.79 10.94 -11.25
N GLU A 308 3.77 12.21 -10.81
CA GLU A 308 3.56 12.53 -9.39
C GLU A 308 2.18 12.05 -8.96
N PHE A 309 1.16 12.27 -9.80
CA PHE A 309 -0.20 11.84 -9.52
C PHE A 309 -0.35 10.31 -9.47
N ALA A 310 0.21 9.59 -10.45
CA ALA A 310 0.18 8.12 -10.45
C ALA A 310 0.93 7.51 -9.25
N SER A 311 2.00 8.16 -8.77
CA SER A 311 2.71 7.70 -7.58
C SER A 311 1.88 7.82 -6.30
N LEU A 312 1.05 8.87 -6.19
CA LEU A 312 0.13 9.07 -5.08
C LEU A 312 -0.96 7.99 -5.09
N LEU A 313 -1.50 7.65 -6.27
CA LEU A 313 -2.54 6.62 -6.40
C LEU A 313 -2.05 5.22 -6.02
N ARG A 314 -0.78 4.88 -6.24
CA ARG A 314 -0.22 3.58 -5.81
C ARG A 314 -0.27 3.36 -4.29
N THR A 315 -0.25 4.42 -3.50
CA THR A 315 -0.33 4.34 -2.02
C THR A 315 -1.76 4.52 -1.52
N ALA A 316 -2.66 5.03 -2.36
CA ALA A 316 -4.04 5.34 -2.03
C ALA A 316 -4.96 4.11 -2.24
N ASP A 317 -6.16 4.15 -1.68
CA ASP A 317 -7.19 3.11 -1.90
C ASP A 317 -8.06 3.45 -3.15
N GLU A 318 -7.76 4.56 -3.82
CA GLU A 318 -8.42 5.08 -5.03
C GLU A 318 -7.71 4.67 -6.32
N THR A 319 -8.50 4.47 -7.38
CA THR A 319 -8.05 4.15 -8.74
C THR A 319 -8.75 5.05 -9.78
N MET A 320 -8.34 4.92 -11.04
CA MET A 320 -8.95 5.59 -12.19
C MET A 320 -9.69 4.60 -13.07
N ALA A 321 -10.76 5.05 -13.71
CA ALA A 321 -11.46 4.30 -14.76
C ALA A 321 -12.07 5.25 -15.80
N SER A 322 -12.29 4.73 -17.00
CA SER A 322 -13.10 5.39 -18.04
C SER A 322 -14.29 4.50 -18.38
N VAL A 323 -15.49 5.04 -18.27
CA VAL A 323 -16.74 4.30 -18.44
C VAL A 323 -17.62 5.00 -19.47
N ALA A 324 -18.09 4.26 -20.47
CA ALA A 324 -19.03 4.76 -21.45
C ALA A 324 -20.48 4.62 -20.92
N VAL A 325 -21.28 5.67 -21.07
CA VAL A 325 -22.69 5.67 -20.67
C VAL A 325 -23.53 5.02 -21.77
N GLY A 326 -24.16 3.89 -21.46
CA GLY A 326 -25.05 3.18 -22.36
C GLY A 326 -26.37 3.92 -22.59
N ALA A 327 -26.94 3.77 -23.78
CA ALA A 327 -28.26 4.33 -24.08
C ALA A 327 -29.33 3.69 -23.18
N GLY A 328 -30.19 4.51 -22.57
CA GLY A 328 -31.24 4.05 -21.67
C GLY A 328 -30.73 3.41 -20.37
N SER A 329 -29.46 3.61 -20.03
CA SER A 329 -28.89 3.22 -18.72
C SER A 329 -29.45 4.08 -17.59
N ASP A 330 -29.26 3.66 -16.34
CA ASP A 330 -29.70 4.42 -15.16
C ASP A 330 -28.99 5.78 -15.05
N LEU A 331 -27.83 5.94 -15.72
CA LEU A 331 -27.07 7.17 -15.79
C LEU A 331 -27.50 8.12 -16.91
N ASP A 332 -28.23 7.64 -17.93
CA ASP A 332 -28.70 8.45 -19.06
C ASP A 332 -29.69 9.53 -18.58
N GLY A 333 -29.29 10.80 -18.66
CA GLY A 333 -30.04 11.95 -18.13
C GLY A 333 -29.85 12.24 -16.64
N SER A 334 -29.08 11.42 -15.91
CA SER A 334 -28.66 11.70 -14.52
C SER A 334 -27.53 12.73 -14.48
N THR A 335 -27.31 13.36 -13.33
CA THR A 335 -26.29 14.41 -13.20
C THR A 335 -25.02 13.98 -12.48
N VAL A 336 -23.90 14.64 -12.77
CA VAL A 336 -22.61 14.44 -12.07
C VAL A 336 -22.76 14.55 -10.54
N GLY A 337 -23.63 15.43 -10.05
CA GLY A 337 -23.86 15.64 -8.62
C GLY A 337 -24.59 14.50 -7.90
N GLU A 338 -25.24 13.60 -8.64
CA GLU A 338 -25.98 12.45 -8.09
C GLU A 338 -25.11 11.21 -7.93
N VAL A 339 -23.89 11.24 -8.49
CA VAL A 339 -22.95 10.13 -8.52
C VAL A 339 -21.99 10.17 -7.33
N GLY A 340 -21.72 8.99 -6.74
CA GLY A 340 -20.83 8.86 -5.58
C GLY A 340 -19.32 8.86 -5.89
N ALA A 341 -18.93 8.68 -7.15
CA ALA A 341 -17.55 8.75 -7.63
C ALA A 341 -17.17 10.17 -8.08
N VAL A 342 -15.88 10.52 -8.02
CA VAL A 342 -15.41 11.83 -8.50
C VAL A 342 -15.25 11.76 -10.02
N VAL A 343 -16.02 12.59 -10.73
CA VAL A 343 -15.91 12.75 -12.18
C VAL A 343 -14.82 13.77 -12.48
N ALA A 344 -13.69 13.30 -13.01
CA ALA A 344 -12.55 14.15 -13.36
C ALA A 344 -12.78 14.85 -14.70
N ALA A 345 -13.37 14.17 -15.67
CA ALA A 345 -13.71 14.72 -16.98
C ALA A 345 -14.86 13.92 -17.63
N VAL A 346 -15.56 14.55 -18.56
CA VAL A 346 -16.51 13.88 -19.46
C VAL A 346 -16.14 14.23 -20.89
N ARG A 347 -16.01 13.23 -21.75
CA ARG A 347 -15.95 13.39 -23.20
C ARG A 347 -17.36 13.14 -23.74
N PRO A 348 -18.09 14.19 -24.15
CA PRO A 348 -19.41 14.00 -24.74
C PRO A 348 -19.32 13.15 -26.01
N ALA A 349 -20.39 12.43 -26.35
CA ALA A 349 -20.44 11.66 -27.61
C ALA A 349 -20.08 12.50 -28.85
N GLU A 350 -20.47 13.78 -28.83
CA GLU A 350 -20.06 14.77 -29.81
C GLU A 350 -19.50 16.02 -29.12
N GLY A 351 -18.18 16.16 -29.09
CA GLY A 351 -17.54 17.39 -28.60
C GLY A 351 -16.18 17.16 -27.95
N PRO A 352 -15.51 18.26 -27.54
CA PRO A 352 -14.25 18.19 -26.83
C PRO A 352 -14.43 17.68 -25.40
N VAL A 353 -13.37 17.09 -24.83
CA VAL A 353 -13.33 16.67 -23.43
C VAL A 353 -13.56 17.88 -22.52
N GLN A 354 -14.53 17.76 -21.62
CA GLN A 354 -14.81 18.75 -20.59
C GLN A 354 -14.13 18.34 -19.28
N PRO A 355 -13.04 19.02 -18.87
CA PRO A 355 -12.41 18.78 -17.57
C PRO A 355 -13.27 19.38 -16.45
N ILE A 356 -13.37 18.66 -15.33
CA ILE A 356 -14.07 19.07 -14.10
C ILE A 356 -15.50 19.57 -14.43
N PRO A 357 -16.37 18.70 -14.94
CA PRO A 357 -17.73 19.09 -15.32
C PRO A 357 -18.50 19.64 -14.10
N PRO A 358 -19.39 20.62 -14.30
CA PRO A 358 -20.21 21.14 -13.22
C PRO A 358 -21.12 20.04 -12.69
N ARG A 359 -21.50 20.10 -11.41
CA ARG A 359 -22.41 19.12 -10.79
C ARG A 359 -23.76 18.96 -11.49
N ALA A 360 -24.19 19.99 -12.23
CA ALA A 360 -25.43 20.00 -13.00
C ALA A 360 -25.28 19.43 -14.42
N TYR A 361 -24.09 19.00 -14.82
CA TYR A 361 -23.88 18.31 -16.10
C TYR A 361 -24.69 17.02 -16.09
N ALA A 362 -25.56 16.86 -17.10
CA ALA A 362 -26.35 15.66 -17.31
C ALA A 362 -25.63 14.75 -18.30
N PHE A 363 -25.43 13.49 -17.94
CA PHE A 363 -24.84 12.50 -18.84
C PHE A 363 -25.79 12.19 -19.99
N GLY A 364 -25.25 12.06 -21.19
CA GLY A 364 -25.94 11.53 -22.35
C GLY A 364 -25.42 10.14 -22.73
N ALA A 365 -26.27 9.38 -23.42
CA ALA A 365 -25.85 8.15 -24.07
C ALA A 365 -24.63 8.38 -25.00
N GLY A 366 -23.60 7.56 -24.82
CA GLY A 366 -22.33 7.65 -25.57
C GLY A 366 -21.28 8.56 -24.94
N ASP A 367 -21.58 9.24 -23.83
CA ASP A 367 -20.56 9.99 -23.08
C ASP A 367 -19.53 9.04 -22.48
N LEU A 368 -18.25 9.39 -22.62
CA LEU A 368 -17.15 8.69 -21.96
C LEU A 368 -16.73 9.47 -20.71
N VAL A 369 -16.95 8.88 -19.55
CA VAL A 369 -16.75 9.51 -18.24
C VAL A 369 -15.46 9.02 -17.60
N TYR A 370 -14.57 9.96 -17.26
CA TYR A 370 -13.31 9.68 -16.56
C TYR A 370 -13.51 9.86 -15.06
N LEU A 371 -13.32 8.77 -14.32
CA LEU A 371 -13.60 8.65 -12.90
C LEU A 371 -12.31 8.49 -12.11
N VAL A 372 -12.30 9.09 -10.92
CA VAL A 372 -11.30 8.82 -9.88
C VAL A 372 -12.05 8.45 -8.60
N GLY A 373 -11.72 7.31 -8.00
CA GLY A 373 -12.36 6.89 -6.77
C GLY A 373 -12.02 5.48 -6.36
N ARG A 374 -12.61 5.05 -5.24
CA ARG A 374 -12.46 3.67 -4.77
C ARG A 374 -13.10 2.69 -5.77
N PRO A 375 -12.56 1.47 -5.93
CA PRO A 375 -13.04 0.52 -6.92
C PRO A 375 -14.53 0.13 -6.74
N ASP A 376 -15.07 0.14 -5.52
CA ASP A 376 -16.52 -0.04 -5.29
C ASP A 376 -17.38 1.08 -5.90
N ALA A 377 -16.92 2.33 -5.82
CA ALA A 377 -17.63 3.47 -6.37
C ALA A 377 -17.62 3.41 -7.91
N ILE A 378 -16.50 2.97 -8.48
CA ILE A 378 -16.34 2.77 -9.92
C ILE A 378 -17.22 1.62 -10.40
N ARG A 379 -17.23 0.46 -9.73
CA ARG A 379 -18.11 -0.65 -10.10
C ARG A 379 -19.59 -0.29 -10.06
N ARG A 380 -20.04 0.45 -9.03
CA ARG A 380 -21.44 0.91 -8.97
C ARG A 380 -21.76 1.86 -10.12
N PHE A 381 -20.81 2.70 -10.52
CA PHE A 381 -20.97 3.55 -11.68
C PHE A 381 -21.06 2.73 -12.97
N GLU A 382 -20.16 1.77 -13.17
CA GLU A 382 -20.16 0.87 -14.34
C GLU A 382 -21.47 0.09 -14.45
N ALA A 383 -21.95 -0.46 -13.34
CA ALA A 383 -23.23 -1.17 -13.30
C ALA A 383 -24.41 -0.27 -13.68
N ALA A 384 -24.41 1.00 -13.23
CA ALA A 384 -25.44 1.98 -13.58
C ALA A 384 -25.29 2.53 -15.01
N ALA A 385 -24.08 2.51 -15.57
CA ALA A 385 -23.78 2.94 -16.93
C ALA A 385 -24.15 1.91 -17.99
N ALA A 386 -24.25 0.63 -17.62
CA ALA A 386 -24.62 -0.43 -18.53
C ALA A 386 -26.07 -0.27 -19.03
N SER A 387 -26.30 -0.48 -20.33
CA SER A 387 -27.65 -0.52 -20.88
C SER A 387 -28.43 -1.71 -20.31
N PRO A 388 -29.74 -1.55 -20.03
CA PRO A 388 -30.57 -2.67 -19.58
C PRO A 388 -30.57 -3.77 -20.65
N PRO A 389 -30.51 -5.06 -20.25
CA PRO A 389 -30.51 -6.15 -21.20
C PRO A 389 -31.84 -6.15 -21.97
N ASP A 390 -31.78 -5.87 -23.27
CA ASP A 390 -32.89 -6.09 -24.18
C ASP A 390 -33.30 -7.57 -24.07
N ALA A 391 -34.52 -7.81 -23.61
CA ALA A 391 -35.09 -9.14 -23.57
C ALA A 391 -35.44 -9.60 -24.99
N GLU A 392 -34.44 -9.88 -25.83
CA GLU A 392 -34.50 -10.74 -27.02
C GLU A 392 -33.13 -10.78 -27.74
N GLY A 393 -32.45 -11.94 -27.71
CA GLY A 393 -31.38 -12.25 -28.67
C GLY A 393 -30.11 -12.82 -28.06
N ALA A 394 -29.75 -14.03 -28.49
CA ALA A 394 -28.64 -14.83 -28.00
C ALA A 394 -27.26 -14.37 -28.51
N ASP A 395 -26.24 -14.69 -27.70
CA ASP A 395 -24.84 -14.98 -28.05
C ASP A 395 -24.07 -13.88 -28.81
N GLY A 396 -23.20 -13.17 -28.09
CA GLY A 396 -22.23 -12.25 -28.66
C GLY A 396 -21.43 -11.56 -27.56
N GLY A 397 -20.10 -11.74 -27.58
CA GLY A 397 -19.18 -11.11 -26.65
C GLY A 397 -19.32 -9.59 -26.63
N ILE A 398 -19.07 -9.02 -25.46
CA ILE A 398 -19.10 -7.58 -25.20
C ILE A 398 -18.05 -6.91 -26.10
N GLU A 399 -18.49 -6.33 -27.21
CA GLU A 399 -17.70 -5.37 -27.99
C GLU A 399 -17.75 -4.03 -27.25
N THR A 400 -16.67 -3.69 -26.57
CA THR A 400 -16.36 -2.31 -26.18
C THR A 400 -16.23 -1.48 -27.45
N ALA A 401 -17.15 -0.53 -27.66
CA ALA A 401 -17.14 0.35 -28.81
C ALA A 401 -15.86 1.21 -28.78
N SER A 402 -14.92 0.86 -29.64
CA SER A 402 -13.66 1.57 -29.88
C SER A 402 -13.93 3.02 -30.31
N ALA A 403 -13.34 3.98 -29.59
CA ALA A 403 -13.36 5.41 -29.88
C ALA A 403 -12.40 5.80 -31.04
N ALA A 404 -12.11 4.87 -31.96
CA ALA A 404 -11.04 4.98 -32.95
C ALA A 404 -11.32 5.90 -34.17
N ALA A 405 -12.29 6.80 -34.12
CA ALA A 405 -12.58 7.64 -35.28
C ALA A 405 -12.93 9.07 -34.89
N ARG A 406 -11.96 9.85 -34.37
CA ARG A 406 -11.91 11.32 -34.57
C ARG A 406 -10.71 12.09 -34.01
N ASP A 407 -9.76 11.48 -33.30
CA ASP A 407 -8.64 12.22 -32.66
C ASP A 407 -7.53 12.72 -33.63
N ALA A 408 -7.80 12.82 -34.93
CA ALA A 408 -6.88 13.38 -35.93
C ALA A 408 -6.86 14.93 -35.99
N GLU A 409 -7.59 15.63 -35.11
CA GLU A 409 -7.76 17.10 -35.16
C GLU A 409 -7.27 17.81 -33.89
N LEU A 410 -6.14 17.37 -33.32
CA LEU A 410 -5.40 18.13 -32.29
C LEU A 410 -3.91 18.35 -32.64
N ASP A 411 -3.43 17.81 -33.76
CA ASP A 411 -2.03 17.90 -34.21
C ASP A 411 -1.72 19.19 -35.03
N GLY A 412 -2.56 20.23 -34.87
CA GLY A 412 -2.57 21.40 -35.75
C GLY A 412 -2.47 22.76 -35.06
N ILE A 413 -1.89 22.85 -33.85
CA ILE A 413 -1.55 24.15 -33.25
C ILE A 413 -0.10 24.49 -33.65
N ASP A 414 0.01 25.26 -34.72
CA ASP A 414 1.22 25.95 -35.17
C ASP A 414 1.65 26.96 -34.09
N GLU A 415 2.71 26.65 -33.35
CA GLU A 415 3.38 27.59 -32.46
C GLU A 415 4.11 28.65 -33.30
N GLY A 416 3.46 29.80 -33.50
CA GLY A 416 4.03 30.89 -34.28
C GLY A 416 3.28 32.21 -34.15
N THR A 417 3.09 32.72 -32.94
CA THR A 417 2.75 34.15 -32.75
C THR A 417 3.39 34.71 -31.50
N ASP A 418 4.37 35.59 -31.71
CA ASP A 418 4.92 36.54 -30.74
C ASP A 418 3.78 37.33 -30.09
N PHE A 419 3.64 37.23 -28.78
CA PHE A 419 2.88 38.19 -27.97
C PHE A 419 3.86 39.19 -27.35
N ASP A 420 4.18 40.24 -28.10
CA ASP A 420 4.62 41.50 -27.53
C ASP A 420 3.39 42.20 -26.94
N ALA A 421 3.24 42.15 -25.62
CA ALA A 421 2.29 42.97 -24.88
C ALA A 421 3.05 44.07 -24.14
N GLU A 422 3.06 45.26 -24.74
CA GLU A 422 3.40 46.54 -24.10
C GLU A 422 2.55 46.71 -22.84
N VAL A 423 3.22 46.89 -21.70
CA VAL A 423 2.60 47.31 -20.44
C VAL A 423 2.53 48.84 -20.44
N ASP A 424 1.38 49.38 -20.83
CA ASP A 424 1.00 50.76 -20.55
C ASP A 424 0.94 50.97 -19.03
N ARG A 425 1.87 51.79 -18.53
CA ARG A 425 1.83 52.34 -17.17
C ARG A 425 1.18 53.71 -17.24
N ASP A 426 -0.06 53.80 -16.78
CA ASP A 426 -0.73 55.07 -16.52
C ASP A 426 0.05 55.86 -15.45
N GLU A 427 0.49 57.04 -15.87
CA GLU A 427 1.02 58.10 -15.02
C GLU A 427 -0.12 58.74 -14.23
N GLU A 428 -0.18 58.50 -12.92
CA GLU A 428 -0.94 59.33 -11.98
C GLU A 428 0.01 60.39 -11.40
N THR A 429 0.09 61.54 -12.07
CA THR A 429 0.62 62.76 -11.49
C THR A 429 -0.42 63.33 -10.54
N ASP A 430 -0.15 63.31 -9.23
CA ASP A 430 -0.58 64.42 -8.39
C ASP A 430 0.54 64.86 -7.45
N SER A 431 0.83 66.14 -7.58
CA SER A 431 1.81 66.89 -6.81
C SER A 431 1.20 67.29 -5.47
N ASP A 432 2.01 67.25 -4.41
CA ASP A 432 2.37 68.41 -3.57
C ASP A 432 2.66 67.99 -2.11
N GLY A 433 3.59 68.71 -1.48
CA GLY A 433 3.54 68.90 -0.03
C GLY A 433 4.53 68.13 0.85
N THR A 434 5.81 68.45 0.75
CA THR A 434 6.68 68.87 1.88
C THR A 434 6.34 68.36 3.30
N GLN A 435 7.23 67.58 3.93
CA GLN A 435 7.94 68.00 5.15
C GLN A 435 9.03 67.00 5.60
N ARG A 436 10.21 67.57 5.85
CA ARG A 436 11.36 66.98 6.54
C ARG A 436 11.04 66.78 8.02
N SER A 437 11.51 65.67 8.60
CA SER A 437 12.59 65.68 9.60
C SER A 437 13.10 64.28 9.88
#